data_AF-A0AAD6NU56-F1
#
_entry.id   AF-A0AAD6NU56-F1
#
_cell.length_a   1.000
_cell.length_b   1.000
_cell.length_c   1.000
_cell.angle_alpha   90.00
_cell.angle_beta   90.00
_cell.angle_gamma   90.00
#
_symmetry.space_group_name_H-M   'P 1'
#
loop_
_entity.id
_entity.type
_entity.pdbx_description
1 polymer ?
#
loop_
_entity_poly.entity_id
_entity_poly.type
_entity_poly.pdbx_seq_one_letter_code
_entity_poly.pdbx_strand_id
1 'polypeptide(L)'
;MLIINLVWKQGRKQQGEVLALQKRVLAVLNEASCKEPVEPLTIEEVADRCHAPEDIEMIYKIIAHMAANDRALIAEGSCGSPRSLKVFLGECNVDELFA
;
A
#
# COMPACT_ATOMS: atom_id res chain seq x y z
N MET A 1 -10.79 -6.37 7.68
CA MET A 1 -11.62 -5.20 8.08
C MET A 1 -11.60 -4.77 9.57
N LEU A 2 -11.16 -5.58 10.55
CA LEU A 2 -11.34 -5.27 12.00
C LEU A 2 -10.17 -4.55 12.73
N ILE A 3 -8.92 -4.61 12.23
CA ILE A 3 -7.76 -4.12 13.03
C ILE A 3 -7.52 -2.60 12.89
N ILE A 4 -7.96 -1.98 11.79
CA ILE A 4 -7.67 -0.55 11.51
C ILE A 4 -8.62 0.41 12.18
N ASN A 5 -9.89 0.03 12.38
CA ASN A 5 -10.85 0.90 13.06
C ASN A 5 -10.50 1.15 14.55
N LEU A 6 -9.61 0.36 15.17
CA LEU A 6 -9.24 0.53 16.58
C LEU A 6 -7.99 1.40 16.76
N VAL A 7 -6.98 1.26 15.90
CA VAL A 7 -5.75 2.08 15.96
C VAL A 7 -6.00 3.50 15.42
N TRP A 8 -6.85 3.66 14.41
CA TRP A 8 -7.15 4.95 13.79
C TRP A 8 -8.26 5.76 14.47
N LYS A 9 -8.90 5.20 15.50
CA LYS A 9 -10.05 5.85 16.17
C LYS A 9 -9.70 7.01 17.10
N GLN A 10 -8.42 7.32 17.31
CA GLN A 10 -7.98 8.31 18.30
C GLN A 10 -8.12 9.80 17.88
N GLY A 11 -8.82 10.11 16.78
CA GLY A 11 -9.24 11.49 16.50
C GLY A 11 -9.89 11.68 15.12
N ARG A 12 -11.08 12.32 15.08
CA ARG A 12 -11.81 12.60 13.82
C ARG A 12 -10.98 13.34 12.76
N LYS A 13 -10.00 14.16 13.16
CA LYS A 13 -9.09 14.86 12.24
C LYS A 13 -8.08 13.91 11.58
N GLN A 14 -7.43 13.04 12.37
CA GLN A 14 -6.46 12.08 11.85
C GLN A 14 -7.10 11.04 10.91
N GLN A 15 -8.35 10.64 11.16
CA GLN A 15 -9.06 9.74 10.24
C GLN A 15 -9.22 10.32 8.82
N GLY A 16 -9.44 11.64 8.70
CA GLY A 16 -9.60 12.31 7.42
C GLY A 16 -8.31 12.39 6.63
N GLU A 17 -7.20 12.74 7.29
CA GLU A 17 -5.87 12.82 6.68
C GLU A 17 -5.41 11.47 6.12
N VAL A 18 -5.83 10.39 6.78
CA VAL A 18 -5.36 9.05 6.45
C VAL A 18 -6.22 8.38 5.41
N LEU A 19 -7.51 8.67 5.43
CA LEU A 19 -8.35 8.36 4.29
C LEU A 19 -7.86 9.09 3.04
N ALA A 20 -7.38 10.33 3.16
CA ALA A 20 -6.77 11.05 2.04
C ALA A 20 -5.46 10.38 1.58
N LEU A 21 -4.58 10.00 2.51
CA LEU A 21 -3.35 9.27 2.19
C LEU A 21 -3.63 7.93 1.52
N GLN A 22 -4.60 7.16 2.02
CA GLN A 22 -5.03 5.90 1.42
C GLN A 22 -5.51 6.07 -0.02
N LYS A 23 -6.31 7.12 -0.30
CA LYS A 23 -6.77 7.41 -1.66
C LYS A 23 -5.61 7.74 -2.60
N ARG A 24 -4.61 8.51 -2.13
CA ARG A 24 -3.40 8.82 -2.91
C ARG A 24 -2.57 7.57 -3.20
N VAL A 25 -2.34 6.73 -2.19
CA VAL A 25 -1.61 5.45 -2.36
C VAL A 25 -2.31 4.56 -3.39
N LEU A 26 -3.64 4.45 -3.31
CA LEU A 26 -4.41 3.67 -4.29
C LEU A 26 -4.28 4.26 -5.70
N ALA A 27 -4.36 5.58 -5.86
CA ALA A 27 -4.21 6.24 -7.16
C ALA A 27 -2.83 5.97 -7.78
N VAL A 28 -1.76 6.12 -7.00
CA VAL A 28 -0.38 5.85 -7.44
C VAL A 28 -0.21 4.39 -7.89
N LEU A 29 -0.72 3.44 -7.09
CA LEU A 29 -0.65 2.02 -7.42
C LEU A 29 -1.51 1.67 -8.65
N ASN A 30 -2.66 2.33 -8.83
CA ASN A 30 -3.53 2.13 -9.98
C ASN A 30 -2.91 2.68 -11.27
N GLU A 31 -2.29 3.86 -11.21
CA GLU A 31 -1.53 4.43 -12.33
C GLU A 31 -0.35 3.54 -12.73
N ALA A 32 0.33 2.93 -11.76
CA ALA A 32 1.40 1.97 -12.02
C ALA A 32 0.87 0.69 -12.66
N SER A 33 -0.31 0.21 -12.25
CA SER A 33 -0.96 -0.97 -12.83
C SER A 33 -1.46 -0.74 -14.26
N CYS A 34 -1.70 0.50 -14.69
CA CYS A 34 -2.10 0.82 -16.06
C CYS A 34 -0.92 0.81 -17.06
N LYS A 35 0.32 0.61 -16.60
CA LYS A 35 1.49 0.49 -17.48
C LYS A 35 1.78 -0.99 -17.73
N GLU A 36 2.05 -1.34 -18.99
CA GLU A 36 2.51 -2.67 -19.38
C GLU A 36 4.02 -2.61 -19.70
N PRO A 37 4.86 -3.43 -19.03
CA PRO A 37 4.54 -4.39 -17.96
C PRO A 37 4.25 -3.74 -16.60
N VAL A 38 3.45 -4.40 -15.76
CA VAL A 38 3.16 -3.95 -14.39
C VAL A 38 4.42 -4.12 -13.54
N GLU A 39 5.12 -3.02 -13.28
CA GLU A 39 6.31 -3.02 -12.44
C GLU A 39 5.94 -2.74 -10.97
N PRO A 40 6.44 -3.56 -10.02
CA PRO A 40 6.17 -3.36 -8.61
C PRO A 40 6.96 -2.18 -8.06
N LEU A 41 6.28 -1.31 -7.31
CA LEU A 41 6.84 -0.08 -6.77
C LEU A 41 7.31 -0.27 -5.34
N THR A 42 8.45 0.30 -4.99
CA THR A 42 8.88 0.36 -3.59
C THR A 42 8.00 1.30 -2.77
N ILE A 43 7.87 1.06 -1.47
CA ILE A 43 7.14 1.97 -0.57
C ILE A 43 7.75 3.38 -0.59
N GLU A 44 9.06 3.50 -0.78
CA GLU A 44 9.74 4.78 -0.92
C GLU A 44 9.28 5.52 -2.19
N GLU A 45 9.20 4.85 -3.34
CA GLU A 45 8.66 5.44 -4.56
C GLU A 45 7.16 5.79 -4.45
N VAL A 46 6.39 4.97 -3.74
CA VAL A 46 4.98 5.29 -3.45
C VAL A 46 4.88 6.54 -2.57
N ALA A 47 5.76 6.67 -1.57
CA ALA A 47 5.82 7.83 -0.69
C ALA A 47 6.21 9.11 -1.44
N ASP A 48 7.20 9.03 -2.31
CA ASP A 48 7.63 10.14 -3.15
C ASP A 48 6.51 10.60 -4.09
N ARG A 49 5.82 9.66 -4.75
CA ARG A 49 4.65 9.98 -5.61
C ARG A 49 3.44 10.48 -4.84
N CYS A 50 3.30 10.10 -3.57
CA CYS A 50 2.28 10.63 -2.67
C CYS A 50 2.66 11.99 -2.06
N HIS A 51 3.87 12.50 -2.34
CA HIS A 51 4.46 13.68 -1.70
C HIS A 51 4.51 13.58 -0.17
N ALA A 52 4.79 12.38 0.35
CA ALA A 52 4.81 12.09 1.79
C ALA A 52 5.97 11.14 2.18
N PRO A 53 7.24 11.49 1.90
CA PRO A 53 8.40 10.65 2.23
C PRO A 53 8.62 10.47 3.74
N GLU A 54 8.05 11.34 4.56
CA GLU A 54 8.06 11.22 6.02
C GLU A 54 7.03 10.21 6.57
N ASP A 55 6.01 9.87 5.77
CA ASP A 55 4.90 8.97 6.15
C ASP A 55 5.11 7.51 5.68
N ILE A 56 6.36 7.09 5.42
CA ILE A 56 6.68 5.73 4.95
C ILE A 56 6.05 4.64 5.84
N GLU A 57 6.13 4.80 7.16
CA GLU A 57 5.54 3.84 8.10
C GLU A 57 4.01 3.79 7.98
N MET A 58 3.38 4.93 7.69
CA MET A 58 1.95 5.04 7.52
C MET A 58 1.48 4.41 6.21
N ILE A 59 2.22 4.65 5.13
CA ILE A 59 1.99 4.05 3.82
C ILE A 59 2.16 2.53 3.90
N TYR A 60 3.18 2.04 4.59
CA TYR A 60 3.34 0.61 4.86
C TYR A 60 2.13 0.02 5.59
N LYS A 61 1.65 0.67 6.64
CA LYS A 61 0.45 0.23 7.39
C LYS A 61 -0.80 0.21 6.50
N ILE A 62 -0.97 1.17 5.59
CA ILE A 62 -2.06 1.23 4.61
C ILE A 62 -1.96 0.08 3.60
N ILE A 63 -0.78 -0.17 3.04
CA ILE A 63 -0.56 -1.24 2.07
C ILE A 63 -0.73 -2.60 2.74
N ALA A 64 -0.12 -2.82 3.90
CA ALA A 64 -0.29 -4.05 4.68
C ALA A 64 -1.77 -4.31 5.00
N HIS A 65 -2.55 -3.24 5.24
CA HIS A 65 -3.99 -3.35 5.35
C HIS A 65 -4.65 -3.77 4.05
N MET A 66 -4.34 -3.11 2.94
CA MET A 66 -4.93 -3.42 1.64
C MET A 66 -4.63 -4.85 1.23
N ALA A 67 -3.41 -5.33 1.46
CA ALA A 67 -3.00 -6.72 1.25
C ALA A 67 -3.79 -7.69 2.14
N ALA A 68 -3.98 -7.37 3.42
CA ALA A 68 -4.81 -8.17 4.34
C ALA A 68 -6.32 -8.11 4.06
N ASN A 69 -6.78 -7.27 3.11
CA ASN A 69 -8.16 -7.29 2.61
C ASN A 69 -8.20 -7.72 1.12
N ASP A 70 -7.14 -8.35 0.60
CA ASP A 70 -7.05 -8.86 -0.78
C ASP A 70 -7.20 -7.78 -1.86
N ARG A 71 -6.68 -6.57 -1.61
CA ARG A 71 -6.75 -5.42 -2.55
C ARG A 71 -5.39 -4.94 -3.06
N ALA A 72 -4.30 -5.52 -2.59
CA ALA A 72 -2.93 -5.21 -3.02
C ALA A 72 -2.01 -6.41 -2.78
N LEU A 73 -0.94 -6.54 -3.55
CA LEU A 73 0.06 -7.59 -3.38
C LEU A 73 1.42 -7.00 -3.02
N ILE A 74 2.11 -7.64 -2.08
CA ILE A 74 3.49 -7.36 -1.71
C ILE A 74 4.35 -8.37 -2.46
N ALA A 75 5.11 -7.93 -3.45
CA ALA A 75 5.91 -8.78 -4.33
C ALA A 75 7.17 -9.30 -3.65
N GLU A 76 7.93 -8.38 -3.04
CA GLU A 76 9.27 -8.63 -2.52
C GLU A 76 9.57 -7.71 -1.35
N GLY A 77 10.46 -8.14 -0.45
CA GLY A 77 11.04 -7.31 0.61
C GLY A 77 10.84 -7.90 2.02
N SER A 78 11.55 -7.32 2.98
CA SER A 78 11.47 -7.74 4.38
C SER A 78 10.44 -6.91 5.13
N CYS A 79 9.50 -7.55 5.82
CA CYS A 79 8.56 -6.86 6.71
C CYS A 79 9.26 -6.09 7.85
N GLY A 80 10.55 -6.37 8.12
CA GLY A 80 11.40 -5.61 9.03
C GLY A 80 12.08 -4.39 8.41
N SER A 81 11.92 -4.13 7.11
CA SER A 81 12.55 -3.01 6.40
C SER A 81 11.58 -2.42 5.37
N PRO A 82 10.65 -1.55 5.79
CA PRO A 82 9.54 -1.10 4.94
C PRO A 82 9.98 -0.42 3.64
N ARG A 83 11.17 0.19 3.60
CA ARG A 83 11.73 0.79 2.37
C ARG A 83 12.04 -0.22 1.26
N SER A 84 12.35 -1.46 1.62
CA SER A 84 12.68 -2.53 0.66
C SER A 84 11.45 -3.23 0.08
N LEU A 85 10.25 -2.94 0.61
CA LEU A 85 9.03 -3.62 0.19
C LEU A 85 8.57 -3.09 -1.17
N LYS A 86 8.40 -4.00 -2.12
CA LYS A 86 7.82 -3.74 -3.43
C LYS A 86 6.36 -4.18 -3.45
N VAL A 87 5.50 -3.34 -3.99
CA VAL A 87 4.05 -3.47 -3.94
C VAL A 87 3.45 -3.18 -5.31
N PHE A 88 2.39 -3.90 -5.66
CA PHE A 88 1.64 -3.66 -6.88
C PHE A 88 0.15 -3.90 -6.66
N LEU A 89 -0.66 -3.31 -7.53
CA LEU A 89 -2.09 -3.52 -7.57
C LEU A 89 -2.33 -4.76 -8.44
N GLY A 90 -2.81 -5.84 -7.82
CA GLY A 90 -3.12 -7.07 -8.52
C GLY A 90 -4.40 -7.68 -7.94
N GLU A 91 -5.27 -8.17 -8.81
CA GLU A 91 -6.14 -9.27 -8.43
C GLU A 91 -5.21 -10.44 -8.08
N CYS A 92 -5.43 -11.11 -6.95
CA CYS A 92 -4.66 -12.29 -6.59
C CYS A 92 -4.83 -13.34 -7.70
N ASN A 93 -3.94 -13.38 -8.70
CA ASN A 93 -3.86 -14.54 -9.57
C ASN A 93 -3.05 -15.60 -8.83
N VAL A 94 -3.72 -16.20 -7.84
CA VAL A 94 -3.18 -17.29 -7.01
C VAL A 94 -2.73 -18.47 -7.89
N ASP A 95 -3.23 -18.53 -9.13
CA ASP A 95 -2.92 -19.57 -10.13
C ASP A 95 -1.46 -19.57 -10.61
N GLU A 96 -0.71 -18.47 -10.48
CA GLU A 96 0.71 -18.42 -10.91
C GLU A 96 1.71 -18.77 -9.81
N LEU A 97 1.29 -18.79 -8.54
CA LEU A 97 2.12 -19.17 -7.39
C LEU A 97 2.20 -20.69 -7.15
N PHE A 98 1.40 -21.47 -7.88
CA PHE A 98 1.34 -22.93 -7.77
C PHE A 98 1.54 -23.68 -9.11
N ALA A 99 2.02 -23.00 -10.17
CA ALA A 99 2.31 -23.60 -11.47
C ALA A 99 3.74 -24.17 -11.56
#